data_AF-A0A6M8B3J0-F1
#
_entry.id   AF-A0A6M8B3J0-F1
#
_cell.length_a   1.000
_cell.length_b   1.000
_cell.length_c   1.000
_cell.angle_alpha   90.00
_cell.angle_beta   90.00
_cell.angle_gamma   90.00
#
_symmetry.space_group_name_H-M   'P 1'
#
loop_
_entity.id
_entity.type
_entity.pdbx_description
1 polymer ?
#
loop_
_entity_poly.entity_id
_entity_poly.type
_entity_poly.pdbx_seq_one_letter_code
_entity_poly.pdbx_strand_id
1 'polypeptide(L)'
;MAAPASGVLLGLAGSDAETLRAIDAQGSGLRVVRRCADLTDLVGAAMAGLASLVVLDTAFDDVDRAIIDRITRCGAVGVLLVPDGEEAQWSMPGWIVLSAAAGPAEVRGALQALARQAVPPPPAGGWGGAATQAAATTQGAVGGALVPGEPMTRPEQAGEEAPPPPGAPAAGRRGRIVAVWGPHGAPGRSTIAASLAHGLARSGGALLVDADVEAPSLVELLGLPEDSSSLATAARLAAHGRLDDAGLARLVAPIGAGVGLLSGLGRSGRWRELPPVAMEAVWGRARHAAAWTVVDLAGGPIDDAVDEYSLEPGRGAMAAELLRQADEVLLVGAGDPIGVRRLLQLLGDCEEALGAGRAPRVVVNRVRASAAGPSPARAVRESLSRFGGVVDPILLPEDPQAADRCVLEARAVVDLCPGSALGRALAGLVDALDPSADCSRAARSRRGNTRAAGDGRHGRRRAH
;
A
#
# COMPACT_ATOMS: atom_id res chain seq x y z
N MET A 1 48.99 9.60 -12.32
CA MET A 1 48.49 8.69 -11.26
C MET A 1 47.26 8.01 -11.80
N ALA A 2 47.19 6.67 -11.77
CA ALA A 2 45.97 5.96 -12.16
C ALA A 2 44.85 6.32 -11.17
N ALA A 3 43.64 6.57 -11.65
CA ALA A 3 42.48 6.76 -10.79
C ALA A 3 42.31 5.53 -9.88
N PRO A 4 41.91 5.70 -8.61
CA PRO A 4 41.64 4.55 -7.73
C PRO A 4 40.56 3.67 -8.36
N ALA A 5 40.78 2.36 -8.39
CA ALA A 5 39.81 1.41 -8.93
C ALA A 5 38.53 1.45 -8.09
N SER A 6 37.37 1.47 -8.74
CA SER A 6 36.08 1.41 -8.04
C SER A 6 35.88 0.02 -7.45
N GLY A 7 35.60 -0.05 -6.16
CA GLY A 7 35.34 -1.31 -5.47
C GLY A 7 33.98 -1.91 -5.85
N VAL A 8 33.93 -3.24 -5.97
CA VAL A 8 32.72 -4.01 -6.33
C VAL A 8 32.45 -5.11 -5.30
N LEU A 9 31.19 -5.23 -4.85
CA LEU A 9 30.69 -6.38 -4.09
C LEU A 9 30.03 -7.39 -5.04
N LEU A 10 30.24 -8.69 -4.79
CA LEU A 10 29.60 -9.76 -5.56
C LEU A 10 28.68 -10.60 -4.67
N GLY A 11 27.41 -10.73 -5.05
CA GLY A 11 26.47 -11.75 -4.53
C GLY A 11 25.89 -12.52 -5.71
N LEU A 12 26.43 -13.70 -6.01
CA LEU A 12 26.07 -14.51 -7.17
C LEU A 12 25.71 -15.94 -6.72
N ALA A 13 24.65 -16.53 -7.27
CA ALA A 13 24.21 -17.88 -6.89
C ALA A 13 25.09 -19.01 -7.48
N GLY A 14 25.79 -18.71 -8.57
CA GLY A 14 26.62 -19.66 -9.33
C GLY A 14 28.12 -19.40 -9.21
N SER A 15 28.89 -19.96 -10.16
CA SER A 15 30.33 -19.70 -10.24
C SER A 15 30.60 -18.23 -10.58
N ASP A 16 31.24 -17.52 -9.65
CA ASP A 16 31.62 -16.12 -9.80
C ASP A 16 33.01 -15.93 -10.43
N ALA A 17 33.75 -17.01 -10.73
CA ALA A 17 35.15 -16.97 -11.11
C ALA A 17 35.41 -16.25 -12.44
N GLU A 18 34.49 -16.35 -13.41
CA GLU A 18 34.61 -15.66 -14.69
C GLU A 18 34.28 -14.18 -14.58
N THR A 19 33.21 -13.85 -13.87
CA THR A 19 32.81 -12.47 -13.55
C THR A 19 33.88 -11.75 -12.75
N LEU A 20 34.46 -12.40 -11.73
CA LEU A 20 35.58 -11.88 -10.96
C LEU A 20 36.80 -11.60 -11.86
N ARG A 21 37.21 -12.57 -12.68
CA ARG A 21 38.34 -12.39 -13.61
C ARG A 21 38.10 -11.25 -14.60
N ALA A 22 36.87 -11.09 -15.07
CA ALA A 22 36.52 -10.01 -15.97
C ALA A 22 36.59 -8.65 -15.28
N ILE A 23 36.08 -8.53 -14.04
CA ILE A 23 36.09 -7.29 -13.24
C ILE A 23 37.51 -6.90 -12.83
N ASP A 24 38.32 -7.84 -12.34
CA ASP A 24 39.70 -7.61 -11.89
C ASP A 24 40.71 -7.53 -13.05
N ALA A 25 40.25 -7.66 -14.30
CA ALA A 25 41.11 -7.57 -15.47
C ALA A 25 41.86 -6.23 -15.53
N GLN A 26 43.15 -6.29 -15.89
CA GLN A 26 43.97 -5.09 -15.99
C GLN A 26 43.34 -4.07 -16.96
N GLY A 27 43.22 -2.81 -16.50
CA GLY A 27 42.61 -1.73 -17.28
C GLY A 27 41.09 -1.64 -17.18
N SER A 28 40.43 -2.50 -16.39
CA SER A 28 38.98 -2.39 -16.13
C SER A 28 38.61 -1.15 -15.34
N GLY A 29 39.51 -0.66 -14.47
CA GLY A 29 39.22 0.41 -13.50
C GLY A 29 38.31 -0.04 -12.35
N LEU A 30 38.04 -1.34 -12.22
CA LEU A 30 37.19 -1.95 -11.21
C LEU A 30 38.01 -2.97 -10.40
N ARG A 31 37.58 -3.25 -9.17
CA ARG A 31 38.16 -4.32 -8.36
C ARG A 31 37.11 -4.95 -7.45
N VAL A 32 37.03 -6.28 -7.44
CA VAL A 32 36.21 -7.00 -6.47
C VAL A 32 36.85 -6.86 -5.09
N VAL A 33 36.13 -6.26 -4.15
CA VAL A 33 36.60 -6.06 -2.77
C VAL A 33 36.08 -7.13 -1.83
N ARG A 34 34.92 -7.70 -2.13
CA ARG A 34 34.30 -8.78 -1.35
C ARG A 34 33.43 -9.67 -2.22
N ARG A 35 33.53 -10.97 -1.98
CA ARG A 35 32.61 -12.00 -2.48
C ARG A 35 31.75 -12.38 -1.29
N CYS A 36 30.48 -12.02 -1.34
CA CYS A 36 29.57 -12.15 -0.21
C CYS A 36 29.02 -13.57 -0.15
N ALA A 37 28.99 -14.14 1.05
CA ALA A 37 28.52 -15.51 1.26
C ALA A 37 26.99 -15.62 1.24
N ASP A 38 26.31 -14.58 1.72
CA ASP A 38 24.86 -14.47 1.85
C ASP A 38 24.43 -12.99 1.79
N LEU A 39 23.12 -12.72 1.86
CA LEU A 39 22.58 -11.36 1.85
C LEU A 39 23.00 -10.54 3.07
N THR A 40 23.15 -11.18 4.23
CA THR A 40 23.56 -10.48 5.47
C THR A 40 24.97 -9.93 5.32
N ASP A 41 25.88 -10.71 4.74
CA ASP A 41 27.24 -10.28 4.44
C ASP A 41 27.28 -9.17 3.37
N LEU A 42 26.46 -9.31 2.32
CA LEU A 42 26.36 -8.30 1.26
C LEU A 42 25.88 -6.95 1.80
N VAL A 43 24.78 -6.95 2.54
CA VAL A 43 24.21 -5.73 3.09
C VAL A 43 25.14 -5.13 4.16
N GLY A 44 25.74 -5.96 5.01
CA GLY A 44 26.74 -5.50 5.99
C GLY A 44 27.95 -4.83 5.32
N ALA A 45 28.44 -5.39 4.21
CA ALA A 45 29.53 -4.81 3.44
C ALA A 45 29.15 -3.48 2.76
N ALA A 46 27.92 -3.38 2.23
CA ALA A 46 27.40 -2.15 1.64
C ALA A 46 27.23 -1.05 2.70
N MET A 47 26.64 -1.37 3.84
CA MET A 47 26.48 -0.43 4.97
C MET A 47 27.82 0.05 5.52
N ALA A 48 28.84 -0.82 5.56
CA ALA A 48 30.19 -0.45 5.96
C ALA A 48 30.93 0.40 4.92
N GLY A 49 30.32 0.68 3.77
CA GLY A 49 30.90 1.50 2.70
C GLY A 49 32.11 0.85 2.03
N LEU A 50 32.21 -0.49 2.03
CA LEU A 50 33.37 -1.19 1.45
C LEU A 50 33.48 -1.00 -0.07
N ALA A 51 32.34 -0.78 -0.73
CA ALA A 51 32.24 -0.51 -2.16
C ALA A 51 30.92 0.22 -2.48
N SER A 52 30.93 0.99 -3.57
CA SER A 52 29.74 1.70 -4.08
C SER A 52 29.10 1.01 -5.30
N LEU A 53 29.72 -0.07 -5.79
CA LEU A 53 29.21 -0.88 -6.90
C LEU A 53 28.89 -2.30 -6.43
N VAL A 54 27.80 -2.86 -6.93
CA VAL A 54 27.35 -4.22 -6.60
C VAL A 54 27.02 -4.99 -7.88
N VAL A 55 27.36 -6.28 -7.93
CA VAL A 55 26.73 -7.24 -8.84
C VAL A 55 25.93 -8.21 -8.00
N LEU A 56 24.64 -8.30 -8.28
CA LEU A 56 23.71 -9.14 -7.52
C LEU A 56 22.90 -10.02 -8.48
N ASP A 57 22.84 -11.30 -8.20
CA ASP A 57 21.97 -12.26 -8.87
C ASP A 57 20.69 -12.45 -8.06
N THR A 58 19.52 -12.39 -8.69
CA THR A 58 18.25 -12.63 -7.99
C THR A 58 18.11 -14.05 -7.45
N ALA A 59 18.86 -15.01 -7.97
CA ALA A 59 18.93 -16.35 -7.40
C ALA A 59 19.81 -16.44 -6.14
N PHE A 60 20.52 -15.37 -5.76
CA PHE A 60 21.38 -15.33 -4.58
C PHE A 60 20.53 -15.13 -3.31
N ASP A 61 20.33 -16.18 -2.53
CA ASP A 61 19.80 -16.08 -1.15
C ASP A 61 18.46 -15.29 -1.03
N ASP A 62 17.52 -15.56 -1.95
CA ASP A 62 16.15 -14.99 -2.00
C ASP A 62 16.11 -13.44 -2.09
N VAL A 63 16.90 -12.87 -2.99
CA VAL A 63 16.88 -11.42 -3.27
C VAL A 63 15.50 -10.96 -3.68
N ASP A 64 15.03 -9.92 -3.00
CA ASP A 64 13.84 -9.17 -3.36
C ASP A 64 14.14 -7.68 -3.58
N ARG A 65 13.14 -6.93 -4.04
CA ARG A 65 13.27 -5.48 -4.24
C ARG A 65 13.54 -4.70 -2.96
N ALA A 66 13.10 -5.18 -1.80
CA ALA A 66 13.33 -4.48 -0.53
C ALA A 66 14.82 -4.51 -0.14
N ILE A 67 15.49 -5.63 -0.41
CA ILE A 67 16.94 -5.76 -0.24
C ILE A 67 17.70 -4.85 -1.22
N ILE A 68 17.30 -4.82 -2.49
CA ILE A 68 17.90 -3.95 -3.51
C ILE A 68 17.77 -2.46 -3.11
N ASP A 69 16.57 -2.05 -2.71
CA ASP A 69 16.26 -0.71 -2.23
C ASP A 69 17.06 -0.34 -0.96
N ARG A 70 17.25 -1.30 -0.04
CA ARG A 70 18.12 -1.14 1.14
C ARG A 70 19.59 -0.94 0.75
N ILE A 71 20.11 -1.68 -0.22
CA ILE A 71 21.47 -1.50 -0.76
C ILE A 71 21.59 -0.11 -1.40
N THR A 72 20.58 0.34 -2.15
CA THR A 72 20.56 1.68 -2.74
C THR A 72 20.54 2.79 -1.69
N ARG A 73 19.83 2.62 -0.56
CA ARG A 73 19.89 3.54 0.58
C ARG A 73 21.28 3.61 1.24
N CYS A 74 22.11 2.57 1.11
CA CYS A 74 23.51 2.63 1.53
C CYS A 74 24.38 3.49 0.59
N GLY A 75 23.83 4.01 -0.51
CA GLY A 75 24.55 4.76 -1.54
C GLY A 75 25.22 3.89 -2.60
N ALA A 76 24.91 2.60 -2.63
CA ALA A 76 25.42 1.67 -3.64
C ALA A 76 24.50 1.60 -4.86
N VAL A 77 25.10 1.47 -6.04
CA VAL A 77 24.42 1.22 -7.32
C VAL A 77 24.94 -0.07 -7.91
N GLY A 78 24.22 -0.72 -8.82
CA GLY A 78 24.62 -2.05 -9.21
C GLY A 78 24.11 -2.59 -10.53
N VAL A 79 24.64 -3.75 -10.87
CA VAL A 79 24.14 -4.61 -11.93
C VAL A 79 23.33 -5.73 -11.29
N LEU A 80 22.07 -5.86 -11.67
CA LEU A 80 21.19 -6.93 -11.22
C LEU A 80 21.07 -7.97 -12.33
N LEU A 81 21.36 -9.23 -12.01
CA LEU A 81 21.17 -10.37 -12.90
C LEU A 81 19.85 -11.06 -12.57
N VAL A 82 19.00 -11.19 -13.58
CA VAL A 82 17.64 -11.73 -13.45
C VAL A 82 17.38 -12.83 -14.46
N PRO A 83 16.40 -13.73 -14.25
CA PRO A 83 16.04 -14.72 -15.26
C PRO A 83 15.72 -14.08 -16.62
N ASP A 84 16.04 -14.79 -17.70
CA ASP A 84 15.85 -14.29 -19.07
C ASP A 84 14.39 -13.88 -19.33
N GLY A 85 14.18 -12.68 -19.84
CA GLY A 85 12.85 -12.15 -20.15
C GLY A 85 12.14 -11.46 -18.97
N GLU A 86 12.78 -11.40 -17.79
CA GLU A 86 12.26 -10.73 -16.60
C GLU A 86 12.85 -9.32 -16.39
N GLU A 87 13.70 -8.81 -17.29
CA GLU A 87 14.48 -7.58 -17.07
C GLU A 87 13.60 -6.35 -16.82
N ALA A 88 12.49 -6.23 -17.57
CA ALA A 88 11.58 -5.10 -17.45
C ALA A 88 10.90 -5.03 -16.06
N GLN A 89 10.66 -6.19 -15.42
CA GLN A 89 9.96 -6.24 -14.14
C GLN A 89 10.88 -5.85 -12.98
N TRP A 90 12.20 -5.96 -13.13
CA TRP A 90 13.17 -5.65 -12.08
C TRP A 90 13.80 -4.26 -12.23
N SER A 91 13.30 -3.43 -13.15
CA SER A 91 13.76 -2.07 -13.34
C SER A 91 13.64 -1.24 -12.06
N MET A 92 14.79 -0.79 -11.54
CA MET A 92 14.88 0.03 -10.32
C MET A 92 15.90 1.18 -10.50
N PRO A 93 15.66 2.34 -9.87
CA PRO A 93 16.61 3.44 -9.89
C PRO A 93 18.00 3.02 -9.37
N GLY A 94 19.05 3.38 -10.10
CA GLY A 94 20.43 3.03 -9.71
C GLY A 94 20.86 1.61 -10.04
N TRP A 95 20.03 0.83 -10.76
CA TRP A 95 20.38 -0.53 -11.17
C TRP A 95 20.30 -0.72 -12.69
N ILE A 96 21.34 -1.31 -13.27
CA ILE A 96 21.30 -1.85 -14.63
C ILE A 96 20.88 -3.31 -14.53
N VAL A 97 19.74 -3.65 -15.12
CA VAL A 97 19.22 -5.01 -15.12
C VAL A 97 19.70 -5.74 -16.38
N LEU A 98 20.33 -6.90 -16.20
CA LEU A 98 20.77 -7.78 -17.27
C LEU A 98 20.19 -9.18 -17.06
N SER A 99 20.08 -9.95 -18.14
CA SER A 99 19.78 -11.37 -18.05
C SER A 99 20.90 -12.11 -17.31
N ALA A 100 20.56 -13.17 -16.58
CA ALA A 100 21.50 -14.04 -15.89
C ALA A 100 22.42 -14.80 -16.86
N ALA A 101 22.05 -14.89 -18.14
CA ALA A 101 22.89 -15.41 -19.22
C ALA A 101 23.89 -14.38 -19.78
N ALA A 102 23.85 -13.11 -19.31
CA ALA A 102 24.77 -12.07 -19.74
C ALA A 102 26.22 -12.46 -19.46
N GLY A 103 27.09 -12.23 -20.44
CA GLY A 103 28.50 -12.61 -20.34
C GLY A 103 29.27 -11.71 -19.35
N PRO A 104 30.36 -12.20 -18.73
CA PRO A 104 31.20 -11.43 -17.81
C PRO A 104 31.69 -10.06 -18.34
N ALA A 105 31.90 -9.97 -19.65
CA ALA A 105 32.32 -8.72 -20.31
C ALA A 105 31.21 -7.66 -20.34
N GLU A 106 29.96 -8.09 -20.45
CA GLU A 106 28.78 -7.22 -20.45
C GLU A 106 28.51 -6.67 -19.05
N VAL A 107 28.55 -7.54 -18.03
CA VAL A 107 28.47 -7.16 -16.61
C VAL A 107 29.52 -6.10 -16.27
N ARG A 108 30.78 -6.32 -16.69
CA ARG A 108 31.86 -5.33 -16.53
C ARG A 108 31.53 -4.01 -17.23
N GLY A 109 31.04 -4.07 -18.48
CA GLY A 109 30.69 -2.86 -19.24
C GLY A 109 29.61 -2.03 -18.56
N ALA A 110 28.59 -2.69 -18.00
CA ALA A 110 27.54 -2.07 -17.21
C ALA A 110 28.08 -1.42 -15.93
N LEU A 111 28.93 -2.13 -15.16
CA LEU A 111 29.60 -1.56 -13.98
C LEU A 111 30.45 -0.34 -14.33
N GLN A 112 31.20 -0.37 -15.43
CA GLN A 112 31.98 0.78 -15.89
C GLN A 112 31.09 1.97 -16.28
N ALA A 113 29.90 1.72 -16.82
CA ALA A 113 28.94 2.78 -17.11
C ALA A 113 28.43 3.44 -15.82
N LEU A 114 28.09 2.63 -14.80
CA LEU A 114 27.69 3.12 -13.48
C LEU A 114 28.82 3.89 -12.78
N ALA A 115 30.05 3.36 -12.81
CA ALA A 115 31.22 4.01 -12.23
C ALA A 115 31.53 5.39 -12.82
N ARG A 116 31.23 5.59 -14.11
CA ARG A 116 31.37 6.91 -14.78
C ARG A 116 30.30 7.91 -14.35
N GLN A 117 29.13 7.43 -13.93
CA GLN A 117 28.01 8.26 -13.48
C GLN A 117 28.06 8.54 -11.97
N ALA A 118 28.68 7.64 -11.20
CA ALA A 118 28.88 7.82 -9.78
C ALA A 118 29.93 8.92 -9.50
N VAL A 119 29.54 9.95 -8.75
CA VAL A 119 30.49 10.90 -8.16
C VAL A 119 31.31 10.11 -7.13
N PRO A 120 32.66 10.13 -7.18
CA PRO A 120 33.46 9.34 -6.25
C PRO A 120 33.23 9.81 -4.81
N PRO A 121 33.04 8.89 -3.84
CA PRO A 121 33.04 9.27 -2.44
C PRO A 121 34.41 9.82 -2.05
N PRO A 122 34.50 10.76 -1.08
CA PRO A 122 35.79 11.22 -0.58
C PRO A 122 36.58 10.02 -0.03
N PRO A 123 37.92 10.02 -0.16
CA PRO A 123 38.73 8.91 0.32
C PRO A 123 38.52 8.73 1.83
N ALA A 124 38.20 7.50 2.25
CA ALA A 124 38.09 7.13 3.65
C ALA A 124 39.44 7.40 4.34
N GLY A 125 39.50 8.48 5.13
CA GLY A 125 40.62 8.75 6.02
C GLY A 125 40.74 7.62 7.03
N GLY A 126 41.95 7.07 7.19
CA GLY A 126 42.21 5.90 8.01
C GLY A 126 41.79 6.08 9.46
N TRP A 127 41.04 5.11 9.98
CA TRP A 127 40.72 5.01 11.40
C TRP A 127 41.78 4.14 12.08
N GLY A 128 42.74 4.79 12.71
CA GLY A 128 43.55 4.20 13.77
C GLY A 128 42.80 4.28 15.10
N GLY A 129 42.51 3.11 15.67
CA GLY A 129 42.41 2.86 17.11
C GLY A 129 41.24 3.46 17.90
N ALA A 130 40.27 2.63 18.26
CA ALA A 130 39.89 2.39 19.65
C ALA A 130 38.91 1.21 19.70
N ALA A 131 39.37 0.10 20.26
CA ALA A 131 38.51 -1.00 20.67
C ALA A 131 37.70 -0.55 21.89
N THR A 132 36.37 -0.69 21.81
CA THR A 132 35.52 -0.67 23.01
C THR A 132 34.57 -1.85 22.93
N GLN A 133 34.80 -2.80 23.82
CA GLN A 133 33.91 -3.92 24.08
C GLN A 133 32.56 -3.40 24.59
N ALA A 134 31.46 -3.85 24.00
CA ALA A 134 30.14 -3.78 24.62
C ALA A 134 29.46 -5.14 24.44
N ALA A 135 28.98 -5.64 25.56
CA ALA A 135 28.63 -7.03 25.82
C ALA A 135 27.39 -7.50 25.05
N ALA A 136 27.43 -8.79 24.69
CA ALA A 136 26.31 -9.55 24.22
C ALA A 136 25.13 -9.48 25.22
N THR A 137 23.97 -9.10 24.71
CA THR A 137 22.68 -9.46 25.32
C THR A 137 21.88 -10.26 24.30
N THR A 138 21.43 -11.41 24.79
CA THR A 138 20.90 -12.55 24.05
C THR A 138 19.55 -12.24 23.42
N GLN A 139 19.43 -12.45 22.11
CA GLN A 139 18.16 -12.45 21.38
C GLN A 139 17.25 -13.57 21.90
N GLY A 140 16.00 -13.22 22.18
CA GLY A 140 14.92 -14.19 22.39
C GLY A 140 14.58 -14.89 21.08
N ALA A 141 14.74 -16.21 21.08
CA ALA A 141 14.34 -17.08 19.98
C ALA A 141 12.81 -17.08 19.85
N VAL A 142 12.30 -16.59 18.71
CA VAL A 142 10.96 -16.92 18.23
C VAL A 142 11.11 -18.10 17.27
N GLY A 143 10.78 -19.29 17.75
CA GLY A 143 10.71 -20.49 16.94
C GLY A 143 9.58 -20.41 15.92
N GLY A 144 9.93 -20.23 14.65
CA GLY A 144 9.04 -20.51 13.53
C GLY A 144 8.96 -22.02 13.32
N ALA A 145 7.93 -22.65 13.89
CA ALA A 145 7.59 -24.03 13.54
C ALA A 145 7.08 -24.07 12.09
N LEU A 146 7.86 -24.66 11.21
CA LEU A 146 7.44 -25.08 9.87
C LEU A 146 6.34 -26.15 10.03
N VAL A 147 5.11 -25.82 9.65
CA VAL A 147 4.03 -26.80 9.49
C VAL A 147 3.88 -27.05 7.99
N PRO A 148 4.14 -28.26 7.47
CA PRO A 148 3.80 -28.60 6.10
C PRO A 148 2.29 -28.79 5.99
N GLY A 149 1.59 -27.88 5.31
CA GLY A 149 0.19 -28.05 4.94
C GLY A 149 0.09 -28.82 3.63
N GLU A 150 -0.32 -30.08 3.68
CA GLU A 150 -0.72 -30.85 2.51
C GLU A 150 -1.99 -30.23 1.85
N PRO A 151 -2.15 -30.37 0.52
CA PRO A 151 -3.29 -29.79 -0.18
C PRO A 151 -4.58 -30.55 0.15
N MET A 152 -5.46 -29.91 0.92
CA MET A 152 -6.79 -30.41 1.23
C MET A 152 -7.74 -30.10 0.07
N THR A 153 -8.14 -31.12 -0.69
CA THR A 153 -9.15 -31.03 -1.74
C THR A 153 -10.50 -30.65 -1.15
N ARG A 154 -11.06 -29.50 -1.56
CA ARG A 154 -12.46 -29.10 -1.22
C ARG A 154 -13.46 -30.04 -1.90
N PRO A 155 -14.55 -30.43 -1.22
CA PRO A 155 -15.72 -30.96 -1.90
C PRO A 155 -16.42 -29.82 -2.66
N GLU A 156 -16.73 -30.05 -3.94
CA GLU A 156 -17.59 -29.17 -4.73
C GLU A 156 -18.97 -29.03 -4.07
N GLN A 157 -19.30 -27.83 -3.61
CA GLN A 157 -20.68 -27.44 -3.31
C GLN A 157 -21.19 -26.54 -4.42
N ALA A 158 -22.40 -26.86 -4.87
CA ALA A 158 -23.05 -26.35 -6.06
C ALA A 158 -23.36 -24.84 -5.99
N GLY A 159 -22.79 -24.10 -6.94
CA GLY A 159 -23.47 -23.11 -7.77
C GLY A 159 -24.23 -21.97 -7.07
N GLU A 160 -23.48 -21.04 -6.48
CA GLU A 160 -23.89 -19.63 -6.47
C GLU A 160 -22.92 -18.89 -7.40
N GLU A 161 -23.43 -18.33 -8.49
CA GLU A 161 -22.64 -17.72 -9.56
C GLU A 161 -21.87 -16.52 -8.97
N ALA A 162 -20.55 -16.67 -8.82
CA ALA A 162 -19.69 -15.66 -8.23
C ALA A 162 -19.85 -14.33 -9.01
N PRO A 163 -19.98 -13.18 -8.33
CA PRO A 163 -20.07 -11.90 -9.01
C PRO A 163 -18.85 -11.71 -9.93
N PRO A 164 -19.01 -11.10 -11.11
CA PRO A 164 -17.90 -10.86 -12.00
C PRO A 164 -16.84 -9.98 -11.31
N PRO A 165 -15.55 -10.23 -11.56
CA PRO A 165 -14.48 -9.39 -11.02
C PRO A 165 -14.67 -7.93 -11.43
N PRO A 166 -14.08 -6.96 -10.69
CA PRO A 166 -14.13 -5.55 -11.07
C PRO A 166 -13.73 -5.37 -12.54
N GLY A 167 -14.53 -4.59 -13.28
CA GLY A 167 -14.26 -4.31 -14.69
C GLY A 167 -12.97 -3.50 -14.82
N ALA A 168 -12.09 -3.90 -15.73
CA ALA A 168 -10.91 -3.12 -16.07
C ALA A 168 -11.30 -1.70 -16.51
N PRO A 169 -10.50 -0.67 -16.18
CA PRO A 169 -10.75 0.69 -16.63
C PRO A 169 -10.82 0.75 -18.16
N ALA A 170 -11.58 1.73 -18.68
CA ALA A 170 -11.70 1.94 -20.12
C ALA A 170 -10.31 2.04 -20.77
N ALA A 171 -10.13 1.38 -21.93
CA ALA A 171 -8.86 1.27 -22.63
C ALA A 171 -8.15 2.64 -22.73
N GLY A 172 -6.95 2.74 -22.16
CA GLY A 172 -6.12 3.96 -22.17
C GLY A 172 -6.25 4.88 -20.94
N ARG A 173 -7.13 4.60 -19.97
CA ARG A 173 -7.19 5.35 -18.70
C ARG A 173 -6.53 4.57 -17.56
N ARG A 174 -5.53 5.18 -16.93
CA ARG A 174 -4.95 4.70 -15.67
C ARG A 174 -5.97 4.91 -14.54
N GLY A 175 -6.23 3.87 -13.75
CA GLY A 175 -7.07 3.94 -12.56
C GLY A 175 -6.52 4.93 -11.53
N ARG A 176 -7.42 5.46 -10.70
CA ARG A 176 -7.11 6.44 -9.65
C ARG A 176 -7.09 5.77 -8.28
N ILE A 177 -6.28 6.29 -7.37
CA ILE A 177 -6.17 5.84 -5.99
C ILE A 177 -6.72 6.92 -5.06
N VAL A 178 -7.63 6.54 -4.16
CA VAL A 178 -8.05 7.36 -3.03
C VAL A 178 -7.61 6.71 -1.73
N ALA A 179 -6.80 7.42 -0.95
CA ALA A 179 -6.38 6.98 0.38
C ALA A 179 -7.35 7.53 1.45
N VAL A 180 -7.85 6.65 2.32
CA VAL A 180 -8.72 7.01 3.44
C VAL A 180 -7.88 6.97 4.72
N TRP A 181 -7.58 8.15 5.25
CA TRP A 181 -6.68 8.33 6.39
C TRP A 181 -7.32 9.27 7.43
N GLY A 182 -6.70 9.46 8.59
CA GLY A 182 -7.22 10.37 9.62
C GLY A 182 -6.57 10.15 10.98
N PRO A 183 -6.88 10.98 11.98
CA PRO A 183 -6.29 10.85 13.32
C PRO A 183 -6.76 9.58 14.04
N HIS A 184 -6.03 9.19 15.09
CA HIS A 184 -6.48 8.14 16.00
C HIS A 184 -7.84 8.48 16.64
N GLY A 185 -8.69 7.47 16.80
CA GLY A 185 -10.01 7.62 17.40
C GLY A 185 -10.99 8.45 16.56
N ALA A 186 -10.82 8.51 15.24
CA ALA A 186 -11.85 8.91 14.28
C ALA A 186 -12.53 7.65 13.69
N PRO A 187 -13.48 7.03 14.41
CA PRO A 187 -14.09 5.78 13.97
C PRO A 187 -14.91 5.95 12.68
N GLY A 188 -14.96 4.89 11.89
CA GLY A 188 -15.77 4.80 10.67
C GLY A 188 -15.00 5.02 9.37
N ARG A 189 -13.66 5.13 9.39
CA ARG A 189 -12.82 5.14 8.17
C ARG A 189 -13.10 3.94 7.28
N SER A 190 -13.02 2.73 7.83
CA SER A 190 -13.31 1.48 7.11
C SER A 190 -14.74 1.41 6.56
N THR A 191 -15.73 1.92 7.31
CA THR A 191 -17.13 2.05 6.83
C THR A 191 -17.25 3.02 5.64
N ILE A 192 -16.53 4.13 5.69
CA ILE A 192 -16.47 5.12 4.60
C ILE A 192 -15.74 4.51 3.40
N ALA A 193 -14.59 3.87 3.60
CA ALA A 193 -13.80 3.20 2.56
C ALA A 193 -14.62 2.13 1.82
N ALA A 194 -15.29 1.24 2.57
CA ALA A 194 -16.18 0.24 1.99
C ALA A 194 -17.31 0.89 1.18
N SER A 195 -17.92 1.97 1.69
CA SER A 195 -18.99 2.67 0.99
C SER A 195 -18.51 3.41 -0.26
N LEU A 196 -17.29 3.96 -0.22
CA LEU A 196 -16.65 4.58 -1.38
C LEU A 196 -16.41 3.57 -2.48
N ALA A 197 -15.84 2.40 -2.16
CA ALA A 197 -15.55 1.37 -3.16
C ALA A 197 -16.84 0.90 -3.87
N HIS A 198 -17.91 0.63 -3.11
CA HIS A 198 -19.20 0.23 -3.68
C HIS A 198 -19.85 1.33 -4.52
N GLY A 199 -19.73 2.61 -4.10
CA GLY A 199 -20.23 3.73 -4.88
C GLY A 199 -19.45 3.95 -6.18
N LEU A 200 -18.12 3.92 -6.10
CA LEU A 200 -17.19 4.20 -7.21
C LEU A 200 -17.12 3.07 -8.24
N ALA A 201 -17.50 1.84 -7.89
CA ALA A 201 -17.55 0.72 -8.84
C ALA A 201 -18.43 1.00 -10.07
N ARG A 202 -19.38 1.95 -9.95
CA ARG A 202 -20.24 2.43 -11.04
C ARG A 202 -19.46 3.18 -12.13
N SER A 203 -18.25 3.64 -11.84
CA SER A 203 -17.37 4.38 -12.75
C SER A 203 -16.36 3.51 -13.51
N GLY A 204 -16.57 2.19 -13.55
CA GLY A 204 -15.66 1.24 -14.20
C GLY A 204 -14.87 0.38 -13.22
N GLY A 205 -15.54 -0.14 -12.20
CA GLY A 205 -14.97 -1.05 -11.20
C GLY A 205 -14.22 -0.35 -10.07
N ALA A 206 -14.19 -1.00 -8.92
CA ALA A 206 -13.42 -0.56 -7.76
C ALA A 206 -12.66 -1.71 -7.09
N LEU A 207 -11.46 -1.41 -6.63
CA LEU A 207 -10.74 -2.22 -5.64
C LEU A 207 -10.83 -1.53 -4.28
N LEU A 208 -11.16 -2.29 -3.24
CA LEU A 208 -11.00 -1.92 -1.86
C LEU A 208 -9.74 -2.62 -1.33
N VAL A 209 -8.91 -1.91 -0.59
CA VAL A 209 -7.68 -2.46 -0.01
C VAL A 209 -7.67 -2.14 1.47
N ASP A 210 -7.55 -3.17 2.30
CA ASP A 210 -7.31 -3.00 3.73
C ASP A 210 -5.81 -2.87 3.97
N ALA A 211 -5.34 -1.64 4.08
CA ALA A 211 -3.94 -1.30 4.37
C ALA A 211 -3.80 -0.72 5.79
N ASP A 212 -4.76 -0.97 6.68
CA ASP A 212 -4.62 -0.69 8.09
C ASP A 212 -3.68 -1.75 8.71
N VAL A 213 -2.42 -1.38 8.83
CA VAL A 213 -1.38 -2.24 9.41
C VAL A 213 -1.44 -2.33 10.93
N GLU A 214 -2.40 -1.67 11.59
CA GLU A 214 -2.55 -1.62 13.04
C GLU A 214 -3.82 -2.32 13.54
N ALA A 215 -4.95 -2.08 12.87
CA ALA A 215 -6.25 -2.61 13.24
C ALA A 215 -7.13 -2.88 12.01
N PRO A 216 -6.71 -3.83 11.14
CA PRO A 216 -7.48 -4.21 9.96
C PRO A 216 -8.84 -4.76 10.37
N SER A 217 -9.86 -4.47 9.56
CA SER A 217 -11.25 -4.76 9.93
C SER A 217 -12.19 -4.99 8.74
N LEU A 218 -11.70 -4.86 7.50
CA LEU A 218 -12.58 -4.93 6.33
C LEU A 218 -13.07 -6.37 6.05
N VAL A 219 -12.32 -7.38 6.45
CA VAL A 219 -12.74 -8.79 6.34
C VAL A 219 -13.96 -9.04 7.21
N GLU A 220 -13.91 -8.62 8.47
CA GLU A 220 -15.01 -8.76 9.43
C GLU A 220 -16.19 -7.86 9.07
N LEU A 221 -15.92 -6.60 8.67
CA LEU A 221 -16.94 -5.64 8.29
C LEU A 221 -17.78 -6.11 7.09
N LEU A 222 -17.17 -6.89 6.19
CA LEU A 222 -17.81 -7.41 4.97
C LEU A 222 -18.11 -8.91 5.04
N GLY A 223 -17.97 -9.53 6.22
CA GLY A 223 -18.39 -10.91 6.47
C GLY A 223 -17.67 -11.95 5.61
N LEU A 224 -16.41 -11.69 5.26
CA LEU A 224 -15.59 -12.61 4.50
C LEU A 224 -14.92 -13.65 5.41
N PRO A 225 -14.64 -14.87 4.90
CA PRO A 225 -13.85 -15.83 5.65
C PRO A 225 -12.45 -15.28 5.92
N GLU A 226 -11.92 -15.56 7.12
CA GLU A 226 -10.56 -15.19 7.48
C GLU A 226 -9.57 -16.12 6.75
N ASP A 227 -9.03 -15.65 5.64
CA ASP A 227 -7.96 -16.29 4.88
C ASP A 227 -6.61 -15.59 5.13
N SER A 228 -5.52 -16.15 4.59
CA SER A 228 -4.24 -15.45 4.52
C SER A 228 -4.37 -14.09 3.82
N SER A 229 -3.66 -13.08 4.29
CA SER A 229 -3.64 -11.73 3.69
C SER A 229 -3.32 -11.79 2.19
N SER A 230 -4.29 -11.40 1.36
CA SER A 230 -4.11 -11.29 -0.08
C SER A 230 -3.23 -10.08 -0.43
N LEU A 231 -3.27 -9.02 0.37
CA LEU A 231 -2.37 -7.87 0.23
C LEU A 231 -0.91 -8.26 0.49
N ALA A 232 -0.61 -9.00 1.56
CA ALA A 232 0.74 -9.50 1.82
C ALA A 232 1.23 -10.47 0.73
N THR A 233 0.32 -11.28 0.20
CA THR A 233 0.64 -12.18 -0.92
C THR A 233 0.97 -11.40 -2.19
N ALA A 234 0.21 -10.34 -2.50
CA ALA A 234 0.48 -9.44 -3.61
C ALA A 234 1.83 -8.71 -3.42
N ALA A 235 2.10 -8.21 -2.22
CA ALA A 235 3.37 -7.56 -1.87
C ALA A 235 4.55 -8.52 -2.06
N ARG A 236 4.45 -9.77 -1.58
CA ARG A 236 5.49 -10.79 -1.77
C ARG A 236 5.73 -11.10 -3.24
N LEU A 237 4.68 -11.29 -4.04
CA LEU A 237 4.83 -11.51 -5.49
C LEU A 237 5.49 -10.30 -6.16
N ALA A 238 5.08 -9.09 -5.78
CA ALA A 238 5.65 -7.86 -6.29
C ALA A 238 7.13 -7.71 -5.92
N ALA A 239 7.51 -8.01 -4.68
CA ALA A 239 8.89 -7.94 -4.20
C ALA A 239 9.84 -8.81 -5.04
N HIS A 240 9.35 -9.92 -5.60
CA HIS A 240 10.12 -10.83 -6.45
C HIS A 240 9.89 -10.62 -7.95
N GLY A 241 9.23 -9.52 -8.34
CA GLY A 241 8.95 -9.25 -9.75
C GLY A 241 7.82 -10.06 -10.38
N ARG A 242 7.17 -10.96 -9.65
CA ARG A 242 6.22 -11.96 -10.16
C ARG A 242 4.75 -11.51 -10.19
N LEU A 243 4.45 -10.28 -9.76
CA LEU A 243 3.07 -9.77 -9.77
C LEU A 243 2.71 -9.18 -11.14
N ASP A 244 1.87 -9.91 -11.87
CA ASP A 244 1.22 -9.49 -13.10
C ASP A 244 -0.28 -9.22 -12.89
N ASP A 245 -0.95 -8.71 -13.92
CA ASP A 245 -2.36 -8.31 -13.84
C ASP A 245 -3.28 -9.53 -13.58
N ALA A 246 -2.96 -10.68 -14.17
CA ALA A 246 -3.68 -11.93 -13.94
C ALA A 246 -3.46 -12.47 -12.53
N GLY A 247 -2.25 -12.35 -11.99
CA GLY A 247 -1.88 -12.69 -10.63
C GLY A 247 -2.60 -11.85 -9.60
N LEU A 248 -2.67 -10.53 -9.82
CA LEU A 248 -3.46 -9.66 -8.96
C LEU A 248 -4.94 -10.06 -8.99
N ALA A 249 -5.51 -10.29 -10.18
CA ALA A 249 -6.92 -10.69 -10.33
C ALA A 249 -7.26 -11.98 -9.56
N ARG A 250 -6.34 -12.95 -9.47
CA ARG A 250 -6.52 -14.18 -8.67
C ARG A 250 -6.56 -13.95 -7.16
N LEU A 251 -5.97 -12.85 -6.68
CA LEU A 251 -5.92 -12.51 -5.25
C LEU A 251 -7.11 -11.69 -4.78
N VAL A 252 -7.85 -11.07 -5.70
CA VAL A 252 -8.96 -10.17 -5.40
C VAL A 252 -10.23 -10.97 -5.08
N ALA A 253 -10.76 -10.78 -3.86
CA ALA A 253 -12.02 -11.38 -3.45
C ALA A 253 -13.22 -10.51 -3.91
N PRO A 254 -14.21 -11.03 -4.64
CA PRO A 254 -15.38 -10.24 -5.02
C PRO A 254 -16.26 -9.94 -3.80
N ILE A 255 -16.60 -8.66 -3.58
CA ILE A 255 -17.43 -8.20 -2.44
C ILE A 255 -18.71 -7.47 -2.87
N GLY A 256 -18.98 -7.41 -4.16
CA GLY A 256 -20.16 -6.76 -4.71
C GLY A 256 -20.05 -6.62 -6.22
N ALA A 257 -21.09 -6.06 -6.85
CA ALA A 257 -21.11 -5.86 -8.29
C ALA A 257 -20.00 -4.88 -8.72
N GLY A 258 -18.96 -5.41 -9.35
CA GLY A 258 -17.81 -4.62 -9.82
C GLY A 258 -16.88 -4.13 -8.71
N VAL A 259 -16.96 -4.71 -7.50
CA VAL A 259 -16.09 -4.37 -6.37
C VAL A 259 -15.29 -5.59 -5.94
N GLY A 260 -13.97 -5.45 -5.86
CA GLY A 260 -13.07 -6.47 -5.32
C GLY A 260 -12.35 -5.99 -4.07
N LEU A 261 -11.93 -6.92 -3.20
CA LEU A 261 -11.15 -6.66 -1.99
C LEU A 261 -9.76 -7.29 -2.09
N LEU A 262 -8.74 -6.54 -1.69
CA LEU A 262 -7.46 -7.06 -1.20
C LEU A 262 -7.48 -6.99 0.33
N SER A 263 -7.63 -8.15 0.97
CA SER A 263 -7.65 -8.32 2.42
C SER A 263 -6.32 -7.96 3.08
N GLY A 264 -6.43 -7.28 4.21
CA GLY A 264 -5.31 -6.72 4.95
C GLY A 264 -4.53 -7.75 5.75
N LEU A 265 -3.61 -7.28 6.57
CA LEU A 265 -2.78 -8.15 7.40
C LEU A 265 -3.63 -8.76 8.52
N GLY A 266 -3.54 -10.06 8.78
CA GLY A 266 -4.31 -10.66 9.89
C GLY A 266 -3.89 -10.18 11.29
N ARG A 267 -2.73 -9.50 11.43
CA ARG A 267 -2.19 -9.01 12.70
C ARG A 267 -1.30 -7.78 12.52
N SER A 268 -1.34 -6.86 13.48
CA SER A 268 -0.61 -5.59 13.47
C SER A 268 0.93 -5.69 13.54
N GLY A 269 1.45 -6.85 13.92
CA GLY A 269 2.90 -7.11 13.97
C GLY A 269 3.55 -7.37 12.61
N ARG A 270 2.76 -7.57 11.55
CA ARG A 270 3.23 -8.04 10.23
C ARG A 270 3.44 -6.93 9.20
N TRP A 271 3.47 -5.67 9.64
CA TRP A 271 3.59 -4.50 8.75
C TRP A 271 4.83 -4.55 7.82
N ARG A 272 5.91 -5.23 8.24
CA ARG A 272 7.12 -5.46 7.42
C ARG A 272 6.86 -6.29 6.16
N GLU A 273 5.74 -7.00 6.08
CA GLU A 273 5.34 -7.74 4.88
C GLU A 273 4.79 -6.85 3.77
N LEU A 274 4.66 -5.54 4.02
CA LEU A 274 4.28 -4.54 3.03
C LEU A 274 5.41 -3.52 2.78
N PRO A 275 6.59 -3.94 2.25
CA PRO A 275 7.67 -3.01 1.95
C PRO A 275 7.21 -1.92 0.96
N PRO A 276 7.59 -0.64 1.16
CA PRO A 276 7.16 0.46 0.27
C PRO A 276 7.45 0.20 -1.21
N VAL A 277 8.66 -0.25 -1.55
CA VAL A 277 9.07 -0.57 -2.92
C VAL A 277 8.26 -1.70 -3.57
N ALA A 278 7.83 -2.70 -2.79
CA ALA A 278 6.97 -3.76 -3.29
C ALA A 278 5.54 -3.25 -3.50
N MET A 279 5.05 -2.44 -2.55
CA MET A 279 3.71 -1.86 -2.60
C MET A 279 3.54 -0.86 -3.74
N GLU A 280 4.57 -0.10 -4.11
CA GLU A 280 4.57 0.76 -5.31
C GLU A 280 4.14 -0.04 -6.57
N ALA A 281 4.69 -1.23 -6.75
CA ALA A 281 4.31 -2.10 -7.86
C ALA A 281 2.88 -2.67 -7.72
N VAL A 282 2.44 -3.00 -6.50
CA VAL A 282 1.03 -3.40 -6.24
C VAL A 282 0.08 -2.26 -6.63
N TRP A 283 0.40 -1.01 -6.27
CA TRP A 283 -0.38 0.16 -6.65
C TRP A 283 -0.39 0.37 -8.16
N GLY A 284 0.74 0.16 -8.83
CA GLY A 284 0.82 0.14 -10.30
C GLY A 284 -0.18 -0.84 -10.93
N ARG A 285 -0.23 -2.07 -10.41
CA ARG A 285 -1.17 -3.12 -10.87
C ARG A 285 -2.62 -2.81 -10.53
N ALA A 286 -2.90 -2.28 -9.34
CA ALA A 286 -4.24 -1.88 -8.93
C ALA A 286 -4.85 -0.83 -9.87
N ARG A 287 -4.03 0.09 -10.37
CA ARG A 287 -4.43 1.10 -11.37
C ARG A 287 -4.79 0.51 -12.75
N HIS A 288 -4.36 -0.70 -13.07
CA HIS A 288 -4.80 -1.42 -14.28
C HIS A 288 -6.04 -2.28 -14.02
N ALA A 289 -6.30 -2.67 -12.77
CA ALA A 289 -7.37 -3.59 -12.43
C ALA A 289 -8.75 -2.93 -12.29
N ALA A 290 -8.82 -1.66 -11.87
CA ALA A 290 -10.08 -0.94 -11.68
C ALA A 290 -9.94 0.56 -11.94
N ALA A 291 -11.06 1.24 -12.27
CA ALA A 291 -11.08 2.69 -12.40
C ALA A 291 -10.73 3.41 -11.09
N TRP A 292 -11.09 2.81 -9.94
CA TRP A 292 -10.79 3.32 -8.61
C TRP A 292 -10.18 2.25 -7.70
N THR A 293 -9.17 2.62 -6.93
CA THR A 293 -8.67 1.85 -5.79
C THR A 293 -8.86 2.69 -4.53
N VAL A 294 -9.65 2.19 -3.59
CA VAL A 294 -9.90 2.80 -2.28
C VAL A 294 -9.02 2.08 -1.27
N VAL A 295 -8.11 2.79 -0.62
CA VAL A 295 -7.18 2.21 0.35
C VAL A 295 -7.54 2.71 1.75
N ASP A 296 -7.94 1.80 2.64
CA ASP A 296 -8.20 2.08 4.06
C ASP A 296 -6.88 2.03 4.83
N LEU A 297 -6.51 3.13 5.48
CA LEU A 297 -5.25 3.26 6.21
C LEU A 297 -5.46 3.32 7.72
N ALA A 298 -4.43 2.89 8.44
CA ALA A 298 -4.29 3.09 9.88
C ALA A 298 -4.44 4.58 10.23
N GLY A 299 -5.07 4.86 11.37
CA GLY A 299 -5.18 6.23 11.84
C GLY A 299 -3.93 6.70 12.57
N GLY A 300 -3.74 8.01 12.65
CA GLY A 300 -2.64 8.62 13.40
C GLY A 300 -1.66 9.39 12.53
N PRO A 301 -0.69 10.09 13.14
CA PRO A 301 0.47 10.61 12.43
C PRO A 301 1.27 9.45 11.82
N ILE A 302 1.96 9.71 10.72
CA ILE A 302 2.75 8.71 10.02
C ILE A 302 4.20 8.79 10.50
N ASP A 303 4.72 7.65 10.95
CA ASP A 303 6.13 7.48 11.29
C ASP A 303 6.83 6.70 10.17
N ASP A 304 7.48 7.42 9.25
CA ASP A 304 8.27 6.86 8.15
C ASP A 304 9.79 6.89 8.41
N ALA A 305 10.21 7.10 9.67
CA ALA A 305 11.61 7.10 10.04
C ALA A 305 12.28 5.76 9.68
N VAL A 306 13.45 5.84 9.06
CA VAL A 306 14.28 4.67 8.71
C VAL A 306 15.14 4.31 9.91
N ASP A 307 15.18 3.03 10.26
CA ASP A 307 16.01 2.54 11.36
C ASP A 307 17.50 2.73 11.04
N GLU A 308 18.24 3.40 11.92
CA GLU A 308 19.63 3.80 11.66
C GLU A 308 20.61 2.62 11.50
N TYR A 309 20.28 1.46 12.07
CA TYR A 309 21.15 0.29 12.06
C TYR A 309 20.78 -0.70 10.96
N SER A 310 19.50 -1.04 10.84
CA SER A 310 19.03 -1.99 9.85
C SER A 310 18.77 -1.34 8.50
N LEU A 311 18.59 -0.01 8.43
CA LEU A 311 18.15 0.72 7.23
C LEU A 311 16.80 0.21 6.68
N GLU A 312 16.02 -0.44 7.53
CA GLU A 312 14.65 -0.85 7.23
C GLU A 312 13.71 0.35 7.36
N PRO A 313 12.73 0.50 6.45
CA PRO A 313 11.71 1.53 6.59
C PRO A 313 10.86 1.35 7.86
N GLY A 314 10.44 2.46 8.45
CA GLY A 314 9.53 2.47 9.60
C GLY A 314 8.13 1.93 9.26
N ARG A 315 7.33 1.74 10.31
CA ARG A 315 5.97 1.17 10.22
C ARG A 315 5.06 1.97 9.27
N GLY A 316 5.19 3.29 9.27
CA GLY A 316 4.38 4.20 8.47
C GLY A 316 4.90 4.40 7.04
N ALA A 317 6.05 3.84 6.67
CA ALA A 317 6.68 4.13 5.38
C ALA A 317 5.80 3.77 4.17
N MET A 318 5.07 2.65 4.23
CA MET A 318 4.12 2.27 3.17
C MET A 318 2.99 3.30 3.02
N ALA A 319 2.44 3.77 4.15
CA ALA A 319 1.38 4.77 4.16
C ALA A 319 1.91 6.14 3.68
N ALA A 320 3.10 6.55 4.12
CA ALA A 320 3.76 7.79 3.70
C ALA A 320 3.92 7.84 2.18
N GLU A 321 4.48 6.77 1.61
CA GLU A 321 4.67 6.70 0.16
C GLU A 321 3.33 6.72 -0.57
N LEU A 322 2.37 5.90 -0.15
CA LEU A 322 1.03 5.87 -0.73
C LEU A 322 0.37 7.25 -0.74
N LEU A 323 0.48 8.02 0.35
CA LEU A 323 -0.09 9.37 0.42
C LEU A 323 0.55 10.33 -0.60
N ARG A 324 1.86 10.22 -0.84
CA ARG A 324 2.57 11.02 -1.85
C ARG A 324 2.13 10.69 -3.28
N GLN A 325 1.76 9.44 -3.56
CA GLN A 325 1.31 9.00 -4.90
C GLN A 325 -0.22 8.91 -5.11
N ALA A 326 -1.04 9.03 -4.07
CA ALA A 326 -2.50 8.94 -4.18
C ALA A 326 -3.07 10.11 -5.00
N ASP A 327 -4.10 9.87 -5.82
CA ASP A 327 -4.75 10.92 -6.60
C ASP A 327 -5.67 11.78 -5.72
N GLU A 328 -6.26 11.18 -4.68
CA GLU A 328 -7.08 11.85 -3.68
C GLU A 328 -6.72 11.32 -2.29
N VAL A 329 -6.70 12.21 -1.29
CA VAL A 329 -6.55 11.81 0.11
C VAL A 329 -7.76 12.32 0.88
N LEU A 330 -8.48 11.41 1.51
CA LEU A 330 -9.57 11.74 2.43
C LEU A 330 -9.04 11.75 3.86
N LEU A 331 -9.02 12.92 4.48
CA LEU A 331 -8.69 13.06 5.89
C LEU A 331 -9.97 13.03 6.72
N VAL A 332 -10.23 11.89 7.35
CA VAL A 332 -11.46 11.58 8.08
C VAL A 332 -11.29 11.85 9.57
N GLY A 333 -11.96 12.87 10.10
CA GLY A 333 -12.06 13.15 11.54
C GLY A 333 -13.45 12.88 12.11
N ALA A 334 -13.60 12.94 13.44
CA ALA A 334 -14.89 12.83 14.12
C ALA A 334 -15.49 14.22 14.45
N GLY A 335 -16.81 14.34 14.34
CA GLY A 335 -17.59 15.57 14.47
C GLY A 335 -17.94 15.98 15.90
N ASP A 336 -17.01 15.76 16.83
CA ASP A 336 -17.10 16.20 18.23
C ASP A 336 -15.84 17.00 18.62
N PRO A 337 -15.83 17.73 19.76
CA PRO A 337 -14.70 18.59 20.10
C PRO A 337 -13.33 17.89 20.17
N ILE A 338 -13.29 16.62 20.58
CA ILE A 338 -12.05 15.84 20.66
C ILE A 338 -11.61 15.44 19.24
N GLY A 339 -12.55 14.93 18.44
CA GLY A 339 -12.31 14.57 17.05
C GLY A 339 -11.84 15.74 16.19
N VAL A 340 -12.47 16.90 16.33
CA VAL A 340 -12.10 18.13 15.60
C VAL A 340 -10.71 18.61 16.00
N ARG A 341 -10.38 18.61 17.30
CA ARG A 341 -9.01 18.97 17.74
C ARG A 341 -7.96 18.04 17.13
N ARG A 342 -8.18 16.72 17.20
CA ARG A 342 -7.22 15.74 16.63
C ARG A 342 -7.09 15.87 15.12
N LEU A 343 -8.20 16.13 14.43
CA LEU A 343 -8.20 16.38 12.99
C LEU A 343 -7.38 17.63 12.64
N LEU A 344 -7.55 18.73 13.38
CA LEU A 344 -6.78 19.96 13.18
C LEU A 344 -5.28 19.77 13.43
N GLN A 345 -4.91 18.95 14.43
CA GLN A 345 -3.50 18.63 14.68
C GLN A 345 -2.90 17.88 13.48
N LEU A 346 -3.53 16.78 13.05
CA LEU A 346 -3.02 16.01 11.91
C LEU A 346 -3.06 16.79 10.58
N LEU A 347 -4.03 17.71 10.42
CA LEU A 347 -4.10 18.58 9.27
C LEU A 347 -2.88 19.52 9.17
N GLY A 348 -2.31 19.93 10.31
CA GLY A 348 -1.09 20.72 10.37
C GLY A 348 0.14 20.01 9.81
N ASP A 349 0.16 18.67 9.92
CA ASP A 349 1.28 17.82 9.48
C ASP A 349 1.08 17.30 8.04
N CYS A 350 -0.05 17.61 7.40
CA CYS A 350 -0.39 17.04 6.09
C CYS A 350 0.52 17.52 4.96
N GLU A 351 1.07 18.73 5.00
CA GLU A 351 1.95 19.19 3.92
C GLU A 351 3.24 18.34 3.86
N GLU A 352 3.78 17.94 5.01
CA GLU A 352 4.92 17.03 5.09
C GLU A 352 4.56 15.62 4.60
N ALA A 353 3.40 15.09 5.02
CA ALA A 353 2.96 13.76 4.63
C ALA A 353 2.57 13.66 3.14
N LEU A 354 1.94 14.69 2.58
CA LEU A 354 1.41 14.67 1.21
C LEU A 354 2.37 15.26 0.18
N GLY A 355 3.30 16.12 0.61
CA GLY A 355 4.16 16.91 -0.26
C GLY A 355 3.65 18.34 -0.45
N ALA A 356 4.59 19.25 -0.73
CA ALA A 356 4.36 20.69 -0.79
C ALA A 356 3.18 21.07 -1.70
N GLY A 357 2.30 21.95 -1.19
CA GLY A 357 1.15 22.46 -1.94
C GLY A 357 -0.01 21.48 -2.15
N ARG A 358 0.04 20.26 -1.60
CA ARG A 358 -1.08 19.30 -1.63
C ARG A 358 -1.87 19.39 -0.33
N ALA A 359 -3.20 19.38 -0.44
CA ALA A 359 -4.10 19.39 0.70
C ALA A 359 -5.07 18.20 0.61
N PRO A 360 -5.41 17.55 1.74
CA PRO A 360 -6.39 16.49 1.73
C PRO A 360 -7.80 17.06 1.61
N ARG A 361 -8.72 16.24 1.11
CA ARG A 361 -10.16 16.49 1.19
C ARG A 361 -10.64 16.08 2.58
N VAL A 362 -11.11 17.05 3.35
CA VAL A 362 -11.52 16.82 4.74
C VAL A 362 -12.93 16.28 4.82
N VAL A 363 -13.08 15.15 5.52
CA VAL A 363 -14.36 14.50 5.81
C VAL A 363 -14.55 14.46 7.33
N VAL A 364 -15.70 14.90 7.82
CA VAL A 364 -16.03 14.83 9.25
C VAL A 364 -17.18 13.87 9.45
N ASN A 365 -16.89 12.75 10.11
CA ASN A 365 -17.84 11.69 10.40
C ASN A 365 -18.57 11.91 11.73
N ARG A 366 -19.73 11.24 11.90
CA ARG A 366 -20.53 11.24 13.14
C ARG A 366 -20.93 12.63 13.63
N VAL A 367 -21.26 13.53 12.68
CA VAL A 367 -21.75 14.87 13.00
C VAL A 367 -23.16 14.75 13.60
N ARG A 368 -23.31 15.21 14.85
CA ARG A 368 -24.53 15.02 15.65
C ARG A 368 -24.76 16.15 16.63
N ALA A 369 -26.04 16.44 16.89
CA ALA A 369 -26.40 17.54 17.79
C ALA A 369 -26.00 17.28 19.25
N SER A 370 -25.99 16.01 19.68
CA SER A 370 -25.61 15.61 21.03
C SER A 370 -24.15 15.90 21.39
N ALA A 371 -23.27 16.13 20.41
CA ALA A 371 -21.86 16.42 20.64
C ALA A 371 -21.43 17.84 20.22
N ALA A 372 -22.08 18.41 19.20
CA ALA A 372 -21.71 19.72 18.65
C ALA A 372 -22.82 20.79 18.77
N GLY A 373 -23.85 20.52 19.58
CA GLY A 373 -24.95 21.45 19.86
C GLY A 373 -26.06 21.48 18.80
N PRO A 374 -27.01 22.44 18.87
CA PRO A 374 -28.24 22.43 18.06
C PRO A 374 -28.00 22.62 16.55
N SER A 375 -26.83 23.15 16.15
CA SER A 375 -26.43 23.33 14.75
C SER A 375 -25.07 22.68 14.51
N PRO A 376 -24.98 21.34 14.58
CA PRO A 376 -23.69 20.63 14.64
C PRO A 376 -22.85 20.83 13.39
N ALA A 377 -23.48 20.87 12.21
CA ALA A 377 -22.81 21.13 10.94
C ALA A 377 -22.17 22.53 10.90
N ARG A 378 -22.86 23.56 11.41
CA ARG A 378 -22.34 24.92 11.49
C ARG A 378 -21.15 25.00 12.44
N ALA A 379 -21.28 24.43 13.63
CA ALA A 379 -20.23 24.44 14.65
C ALA A 379 -18.93 23.78 14.17
N VAL A 380 -19.04 22.63 13.51
CA VAL A 380 -17.89 21.91 12.92
C VAL A 380 -17.23 22.74 11.81
N ARG A 381 -18.02 23.29 10.87
CA ARG A 381 -17.50 24.15 9.78
C ARG A 381 -16.79 25.39 10.32
N GLU A 382 -17.38 26.05 11.31
CA GLU A 382 -16.79 27.25 11.93
C GLU A 382 -15.46 26.95 12.59
N SER A 383 -15.35 25.81 13.28
CA SER A 383 -14.11 25.41 13.93
C SER A 383 -13.02 25.06 12.90
N LEU A 384 -13.35 24.27 11.88
CA LEU A 384 -12.39 23.89 10.85
C LEU A 384 -11.96 25.06 9.96
N SER A 385 -12.87 25.97 9.64
CA SER A 385 -12.56 27.19 8.90
C SER A 385 -11.66 28.12 9.72
N ARG A 386 -11.97 28.34 11.00
CA ARG A 386 -11.23 29.27 11.86
C ARG A 386 -9.82 28.78 12.20
N PHE A 387 -9.67 27.50 12.47
CA PHE A 387 -8.43 26.95 13.02
C PHE A 387 -7.61 26.13 12.02
N GLY A 388 -8.23 25.62 10.96
CA GLY A 388 -7.56 24.77 9.96
C GLY A 388 -7.66 25.30 8.52
N GLY A 389 -8.29 26.47 8.30
CA GLY A 389 -8.48 27.02 6.95
C GLY A 389 -9.39 26.20 6.04
N VAL A 390 -10.10 25.21 6.57
CA VAL A 390 -10.95 24.30 5.78
C VAL A 390 -12.33 24.92 5.61
N VAL A 391 -12.61 25.44 4.42
CA VAL A 391 -13.85 26.17 4.14
C VAL A 391 -15.02 25.24 3.82
N ASP A 392 -14.77 24.15 3.08
CA ASP A 392 -15.82 23.22 2.66
C ASP A 392 -15.53 21.75 3.03
N PRO A 393 -15.57 21.40 4.32
CA PRO A 393 -15.48 20.01 4.73
C PRO A 393 -16.75 19.24 4.34
N ILE A 394 -16.59 17.97 3.96
CA ILE A 394 -17.71 17.06 3.74
C ILE A 394 -18.17 16.53 5.09
N LEU A 395 -19.45 16.69 5.41
CA LEU A 395 -20.00 16.30 6.71
C LEU A 395 -20.88 15.06 6.56
N LEU A 396 -20.57 14.00 7.32
CA LEU A 396 -21.37 12.79 7.39
C LEU A 396 -22.15 12.76 8.70
N PRO A 397 -23.49 12.64 8.65
CA PRO A 397 -24.32 12.60 9.85
C PRO A 397 -24.08 11.30 10.61
N GLU A 398 -24.22 11.33 11.94
CA GLU A 398 -24.32 10.09 12.70
C GLU A 398 -25.66 9.39 12.42
N ASP A 399 -25.59 8.09 12.10
CA ASP A 399 -26.74 7.23 11.83
C ASP A 399 -26.43 5.81 12.34
N PRO A 400 -26.46 5.58 13.68
CA PRO A 400 -26.03 4.33 14.28
C PRO A 400 -26.93 3.17 13.85
N GLN A 401 -28.23 3.42 13.65
CA GLN A 401 -29.16 2.40 13.19
C GLN A 401 -28.80 1.87 11.79
N ALA A 402 -28.46 2.76 10.85
CA ALA A 402 -28.01 2.34 9.53
C ALA A 402 -26.64 1.63 9.60
N ALA A 403 -25.71 2.17 10.38
CA ALA A 403 -24.37 1.62 10.52
C ALA A 403 -24.38 0.21 11.15
N ASP A 404 -25.07 0.03 12.29
CA ASP A 404 -25.15 -1.26 12.99
C ASP A 404 -25.82 -2.32 12.11
N ARG A 405 -26.88 -1.94 11.39
CA ARG A 405 -27.52 -2.85 10.43
C ARG A 405 -26.56 -3.28 9.32
N CYS A 406 -25.74 -2.37 8.82
CA CYS A 406 -24.74 -2.66 7.78
C CYS A 406 -23.64 -3.60 8.28
N VAL A 407 -23.17 -3.40 9.51
CA VAL A 407 -22.20 -4.30 10.15
C VAL A 407 -22.81 -5.69 10.37
N LEU A 408 -24.03 -5.77 10.91
CA LEU A 408 -24.71 -7.04 11.17
C LEU A 408 -24.97 -7.86 9.89
N GLU A 409 -25.26 -7.18 8.79
CA GLU A 409 -25.54 -7.78 7.49
C GLU A 409 -24.29 -7.88 6.60
N ALA A 410 -23.12 -7.49 7.12
CA ALA A 410 -21.84 -7.54 6.42
C ALA A 410 -21.83 -6.81 5.06
N ARG A 411 -22.46 -5.63 4.98
CA ARG A 411 -22.66 -4.88 3.73
C ARG A 411 -22.36 -3.41 3.86
N ALA A 412 -21.85 -2.81 2.79
CA ALA A 412 -21.58 -1.36 2.76
C ALA A 412 -22.88 -0.52 2.87
N VAL A 413 -22.74 0.70 3.41
CA VAL A 413 -23.89 1.57 3.71
C VAL A 413 -24.62 2.03 2.45
N VAL A 414 -23.87 2.38 1.39
CA VAL A 414 -24.47 2.78 0.10
C VAL A 414 -25.22 1.63 -0.59
N ASP A 415 -24.94 0.40 -0.20
CA ASP A 415 -25.54 -0.79 -0.78
C ASP A 415 -26.80 -1.22 -0.04
N LEU A 416 -26.72 -1.36 1.29
CA LEU A 416 -27.84 -1.83 2.11
C LEU A 416 -28.78 -0.69 2.51
N CYS A 417 -28.22 0.47 2.84
CA CYS A 417 -28.93 1.61 3.42
C CYS A 417 -28.81 2.91 2.58
N PRO A 418 -28.92 2.89 1.23
CA PRO A 418 -28.73 4.09 0.39
C PRO A 418 -29.70 5.23 0.72
N GLY A 419 -30.88 4.89 1.25
CA GLY A 419 -31.92 5.83 1.65
C GLY A 419 -31.78 6.39 3.07
N SER A 420 -30.77 6.00 3.85
CA SER A 420 -30.54 6.55 5.20
C SER A 420 -29.90 7.94 5.13
N ALA A 421 -29.76 8.63 6.28
CA ALA A 421 -29.11 9.94 6.29
C ALA A 421 -27.63 9.80 5.94
N LEU A 422 -26.97 8.80 6.52
CA LEU A 422 -25.58 8.46 6.23
C LEU A 422 -25.39 7.97 4.80
N GLY A 423 -26.27 7.09 4.30
CA GLY A 423 -26.19 6.55 2.94
C GLY A 423 -26.28 7.65 1.86
N ARG A 424 -27.15 8.65 2.05
CA ARG A 424 -27.22 9.81 1.14
C ARG A 424 -25.97 10.69 1.20
N ALA A 425 -25.43 10.92 2.40
CA ALA A 425 -24.23 11.72 2.55
C ALA A 425 -23.00 11.03 1.92
N LEU A 426 -22.89 9.72 2.08
CA LEU A 426 -21.86 8.91 1.43
C LEU A 426 -22.02 8.88 -0.09
N ALA A 427 -23.24 8.79 -0.61
CA ALA A 427 -23.49 8.92 -2.05
C ALA A 427 -23.04 10.29 -2.60
N GLY A 428 -23.26 11.37 -1.85
CA GLY A 428 -22.76 12.70 -2.18
C GLY A 428 -21.22 12.79 -2.14
N LEU A 429 -20.57 12.12 -1.17
CA LEU A 429 -19.11 12.02 -1.12
C LEU A 429 -18.55 11.26 -2.32
N VAL A 430 -19.19 10.16 -2.73
CA VAL A 430 -18.83 9.40 -3.94
C VAL A 430 -18.92 10.31 -5.18
N ASP A 431 -20.04 11.00 -5.36
CA ASP A 431 -20.25 11.89 -6.52
C ASP A 431 -19.29 13.10 -6.51
N ALA A 432 -18.80 13.51 -5.33
CA ALA A 432 -17.79 14.57 -5.21
C ALA A 432 -16.38 14.12 -5.61
N LEU A 433 -16.08 12.82 -5.56
CA LEU A 433 -14.82 12.23 -6.05
C LEU A 433 -14.92 11.86 -7.54
N ASP A 434 -16.07 11.32 -7.94
CA ASP A 434 -16.36 10.96 -9.32
C ASP A 434 -17.83 11.19 -9.68
N PRO A 435 -18.13 12.30 -10.38
CA PRO A 435 -19.50 12.60 -10.82
C PRO A 435 -20.11 11.55 -11.76
N SER A 436 -19.29 10.72 -12.42
CA SER A 436 -19.78 9.66 -13.32
C SER A 436 -20.40 8.48 -12.58
N ALA A 437 -20.15 8.34 -11.27
CA ALA A 437 -20.77 7.30 -10.45
C ALA A 437 -22.29 7.47 -10.34
N ASP A 438 -22.79 8.72 -10.35
CA ASP A 438 -24.23 9.10 -10.23
C ASP A 438 -24.93 8.37 -9.06
N CYS A 439 -24.21 8.19 -7.96
CA CYS A 439 -24.61 7.41 -6.79
C CYS A 439 -25.84 8.01 -6.12
N SER A 440 -25.89 9.34 -5.99
CA SER A 440 -27.03 10.05 -5.37
C SER A 440 -28.33 9.91 -6.16
N ARG A 441 -28.28 9.74 -7.49
CA ARG A 441 -29.48 9.50 -8.31
C ARG A 441 -29.99 8.08 -8.14
N ALA A 442 -29.10 7.09 -8.12
CA ALA A 442 -29.45 5.69 -7.87
C ALA A 442 -30.08 5.49 -6.48
N ALA A 443 -29.57 6.17 -5.46
CA ALA A 443 -30.14 6.14 -4.11
C ALA A 443 -31.58 6.71 -4.08
N ARG A 444 -31.88 7.73 -4.89
CA ARG A 444 -33.22 8.32 -5.00
C ARG A 444 -34.22 7.42 -5.73
N SER A 445 -33.81 6.71 -6.79
CA SER A 445 -34.70 5.84 -7.56
C SER A 445 -35.16 4.60 -6.77
N ARG A 446 -34.29 3.99 -5.96
CA ARG A 446 -34.63 2.84 -5.10
C ARG A 446 -35.73 3.15 -4.07
N ARG A 447 -35.85 4.41 -3.64
CA ARG A 447 -36.91 4.87 -2.72
C ARG A 447 -38.29 4.93 -3.38
N GLY A 448 -38.34 5.18 -4.70
CA GLY A 448 -39.59 5.17 -5.47
C GLY A 448 -40.21 3.76 -5.52
N ASN A 449 -39.38 2.74 -5.75
CA ASN A 449 -39.83 1.35 -5.84
C ASN A 449 -40.26 0.77 -4.48
N THR A 450 -39.56 1.10 -3.38
CA THR A 450 -39.92 0.56 -2.04
C THR A 450 -41.20 1.17 -1.50
N ARG A 451 -41.51 2.44 -1.84
CA ARG A 451 -42.80 3.07 -1.51
C ARG A 451 -43.95 2.50 -2.32
N ALA A 452 -43.76 2.24 -3.62
CA ALA A 452 -44.78 1.60 -4.46
C ALA A 452 -45.10 0.15 -4.02
N ALA A 453 -44.10 -0.60 -3.53
CA ALA A 453 -44.31 -1.95 -3.00
C ALA A 453 -45.01 -1.97 -1.62
N GLY A 454 -44.87 -0.91 -0.82
CA GLY A 454 -45.53 -0.78 0.49
C GLY A 454 -47.02 -0.46 0.41
N ASP A 455 -47.45 0.31 -0.59
CA ASP A 455 -48.86 0.69 -0.80
C ASP A 455 -49.71 -0.45 -1.39
N GLY A 456 -49.09 -1.45 -2.01
CA GLY A 456 -49.79 -2.59 -2.62
C GLY A 456 -50.31 -3.66 -1.65
N ARG A 457 -50.00 -3.59 -0.34
CA ARG A 457 -50.37 -4.64 0.64
C ARG A 457 -51.48 -4.28 1.64
N HIS A 458 -52.05 -3.07 1.59
CA HIS A 458 -53.13 -2.66 2.50
C HIS A 458 -54.56 -2.73 1.92
N GLY A 459 -54.74 -3.24 0.71
CA GLY A 459 -56.04 -3.25 0.03
C GLY A 459 -56.57 -4.65 -0.31
N ARG A 460 -56.65 -5.61 0.63
CA ARG A 460 -57.41 -6.88 0.42
C ARG A 460 -57.59 -7.74 1.68
N ARG A 461 -58.29 -7.26 2.71
CA ARG A 461 -58.97 -8.14 3.70
C ARG A 461 -60.18 -7.44 4.33
N ARG A 462 -61.33 -7.46 3.66
CA ARG A 462 -62.68 -7.57 4.25
C ARG A 462 -63.67 -8.01 3.16
N ALA A 463 -64.01 -9.29 3.14
CA ALA A 463 -65.28 -9.85 2.69
C ALA A 463 -65.26 -11.36 2.94
N HIS A 464 -65.85 -11.76 4.07
CA HIS A 464 -66.72 -12.92 4.32
C HIS A 464 -66.68 -13.30 5.79
#